data_AF-A0A6G3XJ95-F1
#
_entry.id   AF-A0A6G3XJ95-F1
#
_cell.length_a   1.000
_cell.length_b   1.000
_cell.length_c   1.000
_cell.angle_alpha   90.00
_cell.angle_beta   90.00
_cell.angle_gamma   90.00
#
_symmetry.space_group_name_H-M   'P 1'
#
loop_
_entity.id
_entity.type
_entity.pdbx_description
1 polymer ?
#
loop_
_entity_poly.entity_id
_entity_poly.type
_entity_poly.pdbx_seq_one_letter_code
_entity_poly.pdbx_strand_id
1 'polypeptide(L)'
;MAVPTPHGVPDHPTAPQFPPELAKVLRADLAAVADEVEEEVRRQVPEYARPADGTYRQNLRSGVVQALTLFVDHIADPRDDGGAIAATYYELGRGEALEGRSLDALQSALRVGGMRAWRLMGRTAEELGLDSTVVAGLGELAFRTVHEVAQAAASGYAEAQLRSSDELERRRGRLLDLLLEDGPVAPAAVQDLAHGARWPVPRTVAVVALAAAPDRR
;
A
#
# COMPACT_ATOMS: atom_id res chain seq x y z
N MET A 1 -35.49 44.40 13.03
CA MET A 1 -35.49 42.95 12.75
C MET A 1 -34.84 42.77 11.38
N ALA A 2 -33.51 42.61 11.33
CA ALA A 2 -32.76 42.46 10.09
C ALA A 2 -32.83 41.01 9.62
N VAL A 3 -33.23 40.80 8.36
CA VAL A 3 -33.25 39.49 7.70
C VAL A 3 -31.81 39.14 7.32
N PRO A 4 -31.28 37.95 7.68
CA PRO A 4 -29.96 37.54 7.24
C PRO A 4 -30.00 37.17 5.75
N THR A 5 -29.10 37.76 4.98
CA THR A 5 -28.78 37.36 3.61
C THR A 5 -28.26 35.92 3.61
N PRO A 6 -28.73 35.03 2.71
CA PRO A 6 -28.15 33.70 2.61
C PRO A 6 -26.73 33.83 2.05
N HIS A 7 -25.74 33.48 2.87
CA HIS A 7 -24.39 33.25 2.39
C HIS A 7 -24.43 32.08 1.41
N GLY A 8 -24.11 32.36 0.15
CA GLY A 8 -23.93 31.34 -0.87
C GLY A 8 -22.95 30.28 -0.36
N VAL A 9 -23.26 29.03 -0.67
CA VAL A 9 -22.37 27.89 -0.50
C VAL A 9 -21.00 28.28 -1.05
N PRO A 10 -19.89 28.11 -0.31
CA PRO A 10 -18.57 28.39 -0.86
C PRO A 10 -18.39 27.56 -2.12
N ASP A 11 -18.09 28.23 -3.23
CA ASP A 11 -17.68 27.59 -4.48
C ASP A 11 -16.60 26.56 -4.14
N HIS A 12 -16.91 25.28 -4.35
CA HIS A 12 -15.86 24.28 -4.37
C HIS A 12 -14.87 24.72 -5.44
N PRO A 13 -13.57 24.93 -5.12
CA PRO A 13 -12.60 25.36 -6.11
C PRO A 13 -12.69 24.38 -7.28
N THR A 14 -12.99 24.92 -8.46
CA THR A 14 -13.05 24.15 -9.70
C THR A 14 -11.70 23.46 -9.82
N ALA A 15 -11.70 22.12 -9.84
CA ALA A 15 -10.47 21.35 -9.92
C ALA A 15 -9.60 21.92 -11.05
N PRO A 16 -8.28 22.13 -10.82
CA PRO A 16 -7.41 22.72 -11.83
C PRO A 16 -7.52 21.90 -13.11
N GLN A 17 -7.91 22.55 -14.20
CA GLN A 17 -8.00 21.91 -15.51
C GLN A 17 -6.59 21.86 -16.09
N PHE A 18 -6.02 20.67 -16.16
CA PHE A 18 -4.71 20.46 -16.77
C PHE A 18 -4.83 20.54 -18.30
N PRO A 19 -3.86 21.17 -18.99
CA PRO A 19 -3.84 21.15 -20.44
C PRO A 19 -3.76 19.69 -20.94
N PRO A 20 -4.59 19.26 -21.89
CA PRO A 20 -4.57 17.88 -22.40
C PRO A 20 -3.23 17.49 -23.05
N GLU A 21 -2.46 18.48 -23.52
CA GLU A 21 -1.10 18.29 -24.05
C GLU A 21 -0.11 17.85 -22.97
N LEU A 22 -0.30 18.25 -21.71
CA LEU A 22 0.59 17.85 -20.61
C LEU A 22 0.56 16.34 -20.40
N ALA A 23 -0.64 15.75 -20.35
CA ALA A 23 -0.78 14.30 -20.20
C ALA A 23 -0.17 13.54 -21.39
N LYS A 24 -0.21 14.09 -22.61
CA LYS A 24 0.43 13.47 -23.78
C LYS A 24 1.95 13.47 -23.67
N VAL A 25 2.54 14.60 -23.26
CA VAL A 25 3.99 14.72 -23.04
C VAL A 25 4.43 13.75 -21.94
N LEU A 26 3.75 13.74 -20.80
CA LEU A 26 4.06 12.83 -19.69
C LEU A 26 3.91 11.36 -20.08
N ARG A 27 2.94 11.00 -20.93
CA ARG A 27 2.83 9.63 -21.48
C ARG A 27 3.99 9.26 -22.40
N ALA A 28 4.50 10.21 -23.19
CA ALA A 28 5.62 9.94 -24.09
C ALA A 28 6.91 9.61 -23.33
N ASP A 29 7.16 10.31 -22.22
CA ASP A 29 8.37 10.14 -21.41
C ASP A 29 8.23 9.06 -20.33
N LEU A 30 7.04 8.49 -20.15
CA LEU A 30 6.70 7.60 -19.03
C LEU A 30 7.68 6.43 -18.88
N ALA A 31 8.09 5.80 -19.98
CA ALA A 31 9.01 4.67 -19.94
C ALA A 31 10.39 5.07 -19.41
N ALA A 32 10.92 6.22 -19.83
CA ALA A 32 12.20 6.74 -19.37
C ALA A 32 12.13 7.17 -17.90
N VAL A 33 11.04 7.85 -17.52
CA VAL A 33 10.77 8.24 -16.12
C VAL A 33 10.68 7.00 -15.23
N ALA A 34 10.04 5.93 -15.70
CA ALA A 34 9.92 4.69 -14.95
C ALA A 34 11.29 4.02 -14.70
N ASP A 35 12.16 4.00 -15.71
CA ASP A 35 13.52 3.44 -15.59
C ASP A 35 14.33 4.25 -14.56
N GLU A 36 14.27 5.58 -14.60
CA GLU A 36 14.94 6.46 -13.63
C GLU A 36 14.40 6.29 -12.20
N VAL A 37 13.08 6.13 -12.06
CA VAL A 37 12.44 5.91 -10.75
C VAL A 37 12.81 4.54 -10.19
N GLU A 38 12.79 3.49 -11.00
CA GLU A 38 13.21 2.13 -10.60
C GLU A 38 14.65 2.15 -10.09
N GLU A 39 15.57 2.76 -10.85
CA GLU A 39 16.98 2.85 -10.49
C GLU A 39 17.15 3.59 -9.14
N GLU A 40 16.44 4.71 -8.97
CA GLU A 40 16.54 5.51 -7.75
C GLU A 40 15.97 4.79 -6.53
N VAL A 41 14.85 4.08 -6.67
CA VAL A 41 14.27 3.25 -5.60
C VAL A 41 15.25 2.15 -5.18
N ARG A 42 15.83 1.44 -6.14
CA ARG A 42 16.81 0.38 -5.85
C ARG A 42 18.08 0.91 -5.21
N ARG A 43 18.51 2.12 -5.57
CA ARG A 43 19.68 2.78 -4.99
C ARG A 43 19.45 3.17 -3.53
N GLN A 44 18.25 3.61 -3.19
CA GLN A 44 17.95 4.16 -1.86
C GLN A 44 17.28 3.16 -0.89
N VAL A 45 16.65 2.10 -1.39
CA VAL A 45 15.88 1.15 -0.55
C VAL A 45 16.51 -0.25 -0.63
N PRO A 46 17.28 -0.68 0.39
CA PRO A 46 18.04 -1.94 0.38
C PRO A 46 17.19 -3.19 0.10
N GLU A 47 15.93 -3.20 0.54
CA GLU A 47 14.98 -4.29 0.34
C GLU A 47 14.68 -4.54 -1.15
N TYR A 48 14.74 -3.48 -1.96
CA TYR A 48 14.58 -3.51 -3.42
C TYR A 48 15.93 -3.62 -4.15
N ALA A 49 17.06 -3.48 -3.44
CA ALA A 49 18.41 -3.56 -3.98
C ALA A 49 18.96 -5.00 -4.13
N ARG A 50 18.18 -6.03 -3.76
CA ARG A 50 18.63 -7.43 -3.73
C ARG A 50 19.25 -7.87 -5.06
N PRO A 51 20.27 -8.76 -5.06
CA PRO A 51 20.87 -9.30 -6.28
C PRO A 51 19.77 -9.99 -7.08
N ALA A 52 19.34 -9.34 -8.15
CA ALA A 52 18.06 -9.64 -8.78
C ALA A 52 18.18 -10.88 -9.67
N ASP A 53 17.36 -11.89 -9.39
CA ASP A 53 16.72 -12.64 -10.48
C ASP A 53 16.08 -11.62 -11.43
N GLY A 54 16.34 -11.72 -12.74
CA GLY A 54 15.85 -10.74 -13.72
C GLY A 54 14.34 -10.47 -13.61
N THR A 55 13.57 -11.47 -13.17
CA THR A 55 12.13 -11.40 -12.89
C THR A 55 11.77 -10.38 -11.81
N TYR A 56 12.54 -10.28 -10.71
CA TYR A 56 12.23 -9.33 -9.63
C TYR A 56 12.37 -7.89 -10.10
N ARG A 57 13.44 -7.60 -10.84
CA ARG A 57 13.64 -6.27 -11.44
C ARG A 57 12.49 -5.93 -12.39
N GLN A 58 12.10 -6.88 -13.23
CA GLN A 58 11.03 -6.68 -14.20
C GLN A 58 9.68 -6.44 -13.53
N ASN A 59 9.41 -7.10 -12.40
CA ASN A 59 8.21 -6.88 -11.59
C ASN A 59 8.20 -5.48 -10.95
N LEU A 60 9.32 -5.05 -10.35
CA LEU A 60 9.45 -3.71 -9.78
C LEU A 60 9.22 -2.63 -10.84
N ARG A 61 9.90 -2.76 -11.99
CA ARG A 61 9.73 -1.85 -13.13
C ARG A 61 8.28 -1.79 -13.60
N SER A 62 7.63 -2.95 -13.73
CA SER A 62 6.22 -3.02 -14.16
C SER A 62 5.29 -2.31 -13.16
N GLY A 63 5.55 -2.45 -11.86
CA GLY A 63 4.83 -1.71 -10.82
C GLY A 63 5.04 -0.19 -10.92
N VAL A 64 6.26 0.27 -11.16
CA VAL A 64 6.57 1.70 -11.37
C VAL A 64 5.86 2.25 -12.61
N VAL A 65 5.90 1.52 -13.74
CA VAL A 65 5.20 1.90 -14.98
C VAL A 65 3.69 2.02 -14.75
N GLN A 66 3.09 1.04 -14.04
CA GLN A 66 1.67 1.06 -13.74
C GLN A 66 1.31 2.26 -12.85
N ALA A 67 2.09 2.52 -11.80
CA ALA A 67 1.92 3.65 -10.90
C ALA A 67 1.94 5.00 -11.63
N LEU A 68 2.92 5.20 -12.52
CA LEU A 68 3.05 6.43 -13.30
C LEU A 68 1.92 6.56 -14.32
N THR A 69 1.49 5.45 -14.94
CA THR A 69 0.39 5.45 -15.91
C THR A 69 -0.90 5.91 -15.25
N LEU A 70 -1.23 5.33 -14.10
CA LEU A 70 -2.39 5.70 -13.29
C LEU A 70 -2.36 7.18 -12.91
N PHE A 71 -1.20 7.72 -12.52
CA PHE A 71 -1.07 9.14 -12.21
C PHE A 71 -1.32 10.02 -13.44
N VAL A 72 -0.76 9.68 -14.60
CA VAL A 72 -0.94 10.46 -15.84
C VAL A 72 -2.38 10.38 -16.34
N ASP A 73 -3.05 9.23 -16.17
CA ASP A 73 -4.46 9.08 -16.48
C ASP A 73 -5.33 9.96 -15.56
N HIS A 74 -4.97 10.08 -14.28
CA HIS A 74 -5.65 10.99 -13.34
C HIS A 74 -5.44 12.48 -13.68
N ILE A 75 -4.29 12.86 -14.24
CA ILE A 75 -4.10 14.22 -14.79
C ILE A 75 -5.03 14.44 -16.00
N ALA A 76 -5.18 13.41 -16.85
CA ALA A 76 -5.98 13.49 -18.07
C ALA A 76 -7.49 13.52 -17.78
N ASP A 77 -7.95 12.80 -16.75
CA ASP A 77 -9.33 12.84 -16.27
C ASP A 77 -9.42 12.94 -14.74
N PRO A 78 -9.44 14.18 -14.20
CA PRO A 78 -9.57 14.41 -12.76
C PRO A 78 -10.92 14.02 -12.17
N ARG A 79 -11.89 13.60 -13.02
CA ARG A 79 -13.23 13.16 -12.58
C ARG A 79 -13.27 11.68 -12.21
N ASP A 80 -12.23 10.92 -12.56
CA ASP A 80 -12.04 9.58 -12.00
C ASP A 80 -11.64 9.73 -10.53
N ASP A 81 -12.42 9.14 -9.64
CA ASP A 81 -12.43 9.37 -8.19
C ASP A 81 -11.22 8.76 -7.46
N GLY A 82 -10.14 8.46 -8.19
CA GLY A 82 -8.93 7.84 -7.64
C GLY A 82 -9.11 6.40 -7.19
N GLY A 83 -10.32 5.82 -7.35
CA GLY A 83 -10.66 4.47 -6.88
C GLY A 83 -9.80 3.38 -7.51
N ALA A 84 -9.53 3.47 -8.82
CA ALA A 84 -8.67 2.52 -9.53
C ALA A 84 -7.22 2.56 -9.04
N ILE A 85 -6.72 3.75 -8.70
CA ILE A 85 -5.37 3.94 -8.16
C ILE A 85 -5.30 3.34 -6.76
N ALA A 86 -6.23 3.73 -5.88
CA ALA A 86 -6.31 3.21 -4.52
C ALA A 86 -6.40 1.67 -4.50
N ALA A 87 -7.25 1.07 -5.34
CA ALA A 87 -7.38 -0.39 -5.43
C ALA A 87 -6.06 -1.08 -5.82
N THR A 88 -5.32 -0.52 -6.78
CA THR A 88 -4.02 -1.06 -7.21
C THR A 88 -3.01 -1.04 -6.07
N TYR A 89 -2.92 0.07 -5.33
CA TYR A 89 -1.98 0.18 -4.21
C TYR A 89 -2.41 -0.63 -2.99
N TYR A 90 -3.71 -0.82 -2.78
CA TYR A 90 -4.22 -1.75 -1.79
C TYR A 90 -3.74 -3.18 -2.07
N GLU A 91 -3.88 -3.67 -3.31
CA GLU A 91 -3.38 -5.01 -3.68
C GLU A 91 -1.86 -5.11 -3.60
N LEU A 92 -1.13 -4.03 -3.92
CA LEU A 92 0.32 -3.96 -3.73
C LEU A 92 0.69 -4.14 -2.25
N GLY A 93 0.06 -3.39 -1.34
CA GLY A 93 0.30 -3.52 0.10
C GLY A 93 -0.02 -4.91 0.64
N ARG A 94 -1.10 -5.53 0.12
CA ARG A 94 -1.44 -6.92 0.42
C ARG A 94 -0.36 -7.90 -0.07
N GLY A 95 0.16 -7.71 -1.28
CA GLY A 95 1.24 -8.51 -1.84
C GLY A 95 2.53 -8.45 -1.02
N GLU A 96 2.93 -7.24 -0.61
CA GLU A 96 4.11 -7.02 0.25
C GLU A 96 4.02 -7.78 1.58
N ALA A 97 2.85 -7.77 2.23
CA ALA A 97 2.62 -8.53 3.45
C ALA A 97 2.71 -10.04 3.23
N LEU A 98 2.16 -10.55 2.13
CA LEU A 98 2.22 -11.98 1.78
C LEU A 98 3.64 -12.44 1.47
N GLU A 99 4.45 -11.57 0.88
CA GLU A 99 5.87 -11.83 0.62
C GLU A 99 6.78 -11.59 1.84
N GLY A 100 6.20 -11.20 2.99
CA GLY A 100 6.92 -10.98 4.25
C GLY A 100 7.82 -9.74 4.24
N ARG A 101 7.57 -8.79 3.32
CA ARG A 101 8.29 -7.52 3.26
C ARG A 101 7.71 -6.50 4.24
N SER A 102 8.50 -5.48 4.57
CA SER A 102 8.07 -4.44 5.50
C SER A 102 7.24 -3.38 4.80
N LEU A 103 6.16 -2.93 5.46
CA LEU A 103 5.40 -1.76 5.03
C LEU A 103 6.29 -0.51 4.93
N ASP A 104 7.29 -0.38 5.81
CA ASP A 104 8.25 0.74 5.81
C ASP A 104 9.10 0.78 4.53
N ALA A 105 9.51 -0.37 4.00
CA ALA A 105 10.23 -0.43 2.72
C ALA A 105 9.33 0.01 1.56
N LEU A 106 8.07 -0.44 1.54
CA LEU A 106 7.09 0.01 0.55
C LEU A 106 6.88 1.53 0.63
N GLN A 107 6.63 2.08 1.81
CA GLN A 107 6.44 3.52 2.00
C GLN A 107 7.69 4.32 1.61
N SER A 108 8.88 3.80 1.92
CA SER A 108 10.15 4.39 1.48
C SER A 108 10.28 4.41 -0.04
N ALA A 109 9.93 3.32 -0.73
CA ALA A 109 9.94 3.25 -2.18
C ALA A 109 8.96 4.25 -2.81
N LEU A 110 7.73 4.35 -2.27
CA LEU A 110 6.73 5.33 -2.72
C LEU A 110 7.23 6.76 -2.57
N ARG A 111 7.84 7.09 -1.42
CA ARG A 111 8.38 8.43 -1.16
C ARG A 111 9.54 8.76 -2.11
N VAL A 112 10.50 7.85 -2.28
CA VAL A 112 11.66 8.05 -3.16
C VAL A 112 11.22 8.17 -4.62
N GLY A 113 10.38 7.25 -5.09
CA GLY A 113 9.90 7.25 -6.47
C GLY A 113 9.02 8.45 -6.78
N GLY A 114 8.11 8.82 -5.86
CA GLY A 114 7.28 10.01 -5.98
C GLY A 114 8.10 11.31 -6.06
N MET A 115 9.12 11.46 -5.21
CA MET A 115 10.02 12.63 -5.30
C MET A 115 10.81 12.66 -6.61
N ARG A 116 11.24 11.50 -7.13
CA ARG A 116 11.96 11.44 -8.41
C ARG A 116 11.03 11.83 -9.57
N ALA A 117 9.83 11.27 -9.62
CA ALA A 117 8.81 11.61 -10.62
C ALA A 117 8.42 13.11 -10.55
N TRP A 118 8.28 13.67 -9.35
CA TRP A 118 7.99 15.09 -9.15
C TRP A 118 9.07 16.01 -9.74
N ARG A 119 10.35 15.69 -9.50
CA ARG A 119 11.47 16.49 -10.06
C ARG A 119 11.51 16.44 -11.59
N LEU A 120 11.21 15.29 -12.18
CA LEU A 120 11.12 15.11 -13.63
C LEU A 120 9.97 15.92 -14.23
N MET A 121 8.81 15.90 -13.58
CA MET A 121 7.64 16.66 -13.98
C MET A 121 7.86 18.17 -13.83
N GLY A 122 8.56 18.62 -12.78
CA GLY A 122 8.94 20.03 -12.62
C GLY A 122 9.78 20.54 -13.79
N ARG A 123 10.78 19.77 -14.23
CA ARG A 123 11.58 20.11 -15.43
C ARG A 123 10.72 20.18 -16.69
N THR A 124 9.82 19.21 -16.86
CA THR A 124 8.90 19.18 -18.01
C THR A 124 7.98 20.41 -18.02
N ALA A 125 7.48 20.82 -16.85
CA ALA A 125 6.64 22.00 -16.70
C ALA A 125 7.40 23.30 -17.00
N GLU A 126 8.66 23.40 -16.58
CA GLU A 126 9.55 24.53 -16.91
C GLU A 126 9.84 24.61 -18.41
N GLU A 127 10.17 23.49 -19.05
CA GLU A 127 10.43 23.40 -20.50
C GLU A 127 9.21 23.79 -21.35
N LEU A 128 8.02 23.45 -20.88
CA LEU A 128 6.75 23.82 -21.52
C LEU A 128 6.28 25.25 -21.18
N GLY A 129 6.98 25.96 -20.28
CA GLY A 129 6.62 27.32 -19.85
C GLY A 129 5.25 27.39 -19.16
N LEU A 130 4.88 26.35 -18.40
CA LEU A 130 3.58 26.30 -17.73
C LEU A 130 3.47 27.41 -16.67
N ASP A 131 2.26 27.99 -16.55
CA ASP A 131 1.99 28.99 -15.53
C ASP A 131 2.08 28.41 -14.12
N SER A 132 2.50 29.24 -13.16
CA SER A 132 2.63 28.88 -11.75
C SER A 132 1.35 28.27 -11.14
N THR A 133 0.17 28.68 -11.61
CA THR A 133 -1.12 28.14 -11.18
C THR A 133 -1.28 26.67 -11.59
N VAL A 134 -0.81 26.30 -12.78
CA VAL A 134 -0.85 24.91 -13.27
C VAL A 134 0.14 24.05 -12.50
N VAL A 135 1.35 24.56 -12.23
CA VAL A 135 2.36 23.86 -11.42
C VAL A 135 1.87 23.65 -9.99
N ALA A 136 1.23 24.66 -9.38
CA ALA A 136 0.63 24.52 -8.05
C ALA A 136 -0.46 23.44 -8.04
N GLY A 137 -1.35 23.44 -9.04
CA GLY A 137 -2.40 22.41 -9.17
C GLY A 137 -1.84 21.00 -9.35
N LEU A 138 -0.75 20.84 -10.11
CA LEU A 138 -0.06 19.55 -10.26
C LEU A 138 0.55 19.09 -8.93
N GLY A 139 1.12 20.01 -8.17
CA GLY A 139 1.65 19.73 -6.83
C GLY A 139 0.57 19.24 -5.88
N GLU A 140 -0.57 19.96 -5.81
CA GLU A 140 -1.71 19.55 -4.99
C GLU A 140 -2.24 18.17 -5.37
N LEU A 141 -2.36 17.89 -6.67
CA LEU A 141 -2.77 16.58 -7.18
C LEU A 141 -1.77 15.49 -6.75
N ALA A 142 -0.48 15.72 -6.97
CA ALA A 142 0.58 14.77 -6.62
C ALA A 142 0.59 14.46 -5.11
N PHE A 143 0.49 15.48 -4.25
CA PHE A 143 0.44 15.28 -2.80
C PHE A 143 -0.79 14.47 -2.37
N ARG A 144 -1.95 14.78 -2.94
CA ARG A 144 -3.19 14.05 -2.67
C ARG A 144 -3.07 12.59 -3.09
N THR A 145 -2.64 12.34 -4.32
CA THR A 145 -2.46 10.98 -4.81
C THR A 145 -1.45 10.20 -3.97
N VAL A 146 -0.29 10.79 -3.63
CA VAL A 146 0.71 10.12 -2.76
C VAL A 146 0.12 9.74 -1.39
N HIS A 147 -0.71 10.60 -0.81
CA HIS A 147 -1.37 10.29 0.46
C HIS A 147 -2.37 9.13 0.30
N GLU A 148 -3.22 9.19 -0.72
CA GLU A 148 -4.24 8.17 -1.00
C GLU A 148 -3.61 6.80 -1.26
N VAL A 149 -2.58 6.74 -2.09
CA VAL A 149 -1.89 5.47 -2.40
C VAL A 149 -1.17 4.88 -1.20
N ALA A 150 -0.57 5.74 -0.35
CA ALA A 150 0.08 5.29 0.88
C ALA A 150 -0.93 4.70 1.88
N GLN A 151 -2.11 5.33 2.02
CA GLN A 151 -3.19 4.83 2.88
C GLN A 151 -3.77 3.52 2.36
N ALA A 152 -4.01 3.43 1.05
CA ALA A 152 -4.53 2.21 0.44
C ALA A 152 -3.56 1.04 0.63
N ALA A 153 -2.27 1.25 0.38
CA ALA A 153 -1.22 0.27 0.60
C ALA A 153 -1.12 -0.16 2.08
N ALA A 154 -1.15 0.78 3.02
CA ALA A 154 -1.15 0.47 4.45
C ALA A 154 -2.37 -0.37 4.86
N SER A 155 -3.55 -0.06 4.28
CA SER A 155 -4.79 -0.80 4.53
C SER A 155 -4.71 -2.24 4.03
N GLY A 156 -4.25 -2.44 2.79
CA GLY A 156 -4.08 -3.79 2.21
C GLY A 156 -3.04 -4.63 2.96
N TYR A 157 -1.95 -4.00 3.39
CA TYR A 157 -0.93 -4.63 4.23
C TYR A 157 -1.48 -5.05 5.59
N ALA A 158 -2.19 -4.15 6.28
CA ALA A 158 -2.78 -4.42 7.59
C ALA A 158 -3.81 -5.56 7.52
N GLU A 159 -4.68 -5.58 6.50
CA GLU A 159 -5.65 -6.66 6.32
C GLU A 159 -4.97 -8.01 6.06
N ALA A 160 -3.93 -8.03 5.22
CA ALA A 160 -3.17 -9.25 4.97
C ALA A 160 -2.50 -9.79 6.24
N GLN A 161 -1.92 -8.91 7.06
CA GLN A 161 -1.30 -9.27 8.33
C GLN A 161 -2.31 -9.78 9.37
N LEU A 162 -3.47 -9.14 9.47
CA LEU A 162 -4.57 -9.60 10.33
C LEU A 162 -5.04 -10.99 9.91
N ARG A 163 -5.33 -11.20 8.62
CA ARG A 163 -5.74 -12.52 8.12
C ARG A 163 -4.71 -13.62 8.39
N SER A 164 -3.43 -13.31 8.21
CA SER A 164 -2.32 -14.23 8.51
C SER A 164 -2.28 -14.59 10.00
N SER A 165 -2.49 -13.60 10.87
CA SER A 165 -2.53 -13.76 12.32
C SER A 165 -3.75 -14.57 12.76
N ASP A 166 -4.94 -14.26 12.23
CA ASP A 166 -6.19 -14.97 12.53
C ASP A 166 -6.15 -16.44 12.09
N GLU A 167 -5.56 -16.72 10.93
CA GLU A 167 -5.35 -18.09 10.47
C GLU A 167 -4.39 -18.86 11.38
N LEU A 168 -3.32 -18.19 11.84
CA LEU A 168 -2.39 -18.78 12.80
C LEU A 168 -3.09 -19.06 14.14
N GLU A 169 -3.86 -18.10 14.65
CA GLU A 169 -4.65 -18.23 15.88
C GLU A 169 -5.65 -19.38 15.79
N ARG A 170 -6.38 -19.51 14.66
CA ARG A 170 -7.30 -20.63 14.42
C ARG A 170 -6.57 -21.99 14.36
N ARG A 171 -5.37 -22.05 13.79
CA ARG A 171 -4.55 -23.28 13.82
C ARG A 171 -4.10 -23.63 15.25
N ARG A 172 -3.75 -22.63 16.05
CA ARG A 172 -3.39 -22.81 17.46
C ARG A 172 -4.58 -23.27 18.29
N GLY A 173 -5.78 -22.70 18.07
CA GLY A 173 -7.02 -23.16 18.69
C GLY A 173 -7.29 -24.63 18.39
N ARG A 174 -7.23 -25.06 17.13
CA ARG A 174 -7.39 -26.48 16.76
C ARG A 174 -6.38 -27.41 17.42
N LEU A 175 -5.13 -26.97 17.59
CA LEU A 175 -4.12 -27.73 18.32
C LEU A 175 -4.48 -27.83 19.81
N LEU A 176 -4.93 -26.74 20.43
CA LEU A 176 -5.36 -26.72 21.83
C LEU A 176 -6.58 -27.62 22.03
N ASP A 177 -7.56 -27.57 21.14
CA ASP A 177 -8.75 -28.42 21.19
C ASP A 177 -8.36 -29.91 21.14
N LEU A 178 -7.46 -30.30 20.22
CA LEU A 178 -6.94 -31.67 20.14
C LEU A 178 -6.20 -32.08 21.42
N LEU A 179 -5.42 -31.17 22.03
CA LEU A 179 -4.68 -31.45 23.26
C LEU A 179 -5.56 -31.54 24.51
N LEU A 180 -6.74 -30.92 24.48
CA LEU A 180 -7.71 -30.89 25.57
C LEU A 180 -8.83 -31.92 25.39
N GLU A 181 -8.87 -32.63 24.26
CA GLU A 181 -9.88 -33.65 23.97
C GLU A 181 -9.69 -34.89 24.87
N ASP A 182 -10.80 -35.43 25.38
CA ASP A 182 -10.80 -36.63 26.22
C ASP A 182 -10.60 -37.88 25.35
N GLY A 183 -9.36 -38.36 25.24
CA GLY A 183 -9.06 -39.61 24.55
C GLY A 183 -7.57 -39.81 24.20
N PRO A 184 -7.19 -41.00 23.72
CA PRO A 184 -5.84 -41.24 23.24
C PRO A 184 -5.63 -40.50 21.91
N VAL A 185 -4.80 -39.46 21.92
CA VAL A 185 -4.39 -38.71 20.72
C VAL A 185 -3.11 -39.30 20.14
N ALA A 186 -3.07 -39.53 18.82
CA ALA A 186 -1.88 -39.98 18.14
C ALA A 186 -0.80 -38.88 18.12
N PRO A 187 0.46 -39.15 18.53
CA PRO A 187 1.54 -38.16 18.53
C PRO A 187 1.80 -37.51 17.16
N ALA A 188 1.59 -38.26 16.07
CA ALA A 188 1.70 -37.74 14.70
C ALA A 188 0.68 -36.63 14.42
N ALA A 189 -0.57 -36.77 14.87
CA ALA A 189 -1.62 -35.76 14.67
C ALA A 189 -1.29 -34.44 15.40
N VAL A 190 -0.70 -34.53 16.59
CA VAL A 190 -0.22 -33.35 17.35
C VAL A 190 0.93 -32.68 16.60
N GLN A 191 1.88 -33.44 16.07
CA GLN A 191 3.01 -32.89 15.33
C GLN A 191 2.57 -32.17 14.05
N ASP A 192 1.63 -32.74 13.30
CA ASP A 192 1.09 -32.14 12.07
C ASP A 192 0.38 -30.81 12.35
N LEU A 193 -0.50 -30.76 13.37
CA LEU A 193 -1.17 -29.52 13.77
C LEU A 193 -0.20 -28.49 14.33
N ALA A 194 0.78 -28.91 15.14
CA ALA A 194 1.79 -28.03 15.71
C ALA A 194 2.68 -27.39 14.64
N HIS A 195 3.04 -28.16 13.60
CA HIS A 195 3.79 -27.64 12.45
C HIS A 195 3.00 -26.54 11.73
N GLY A 196 1.73 -26.79 11.40
CA GLY A 196 0.86 -25.81 10.74
C GLY A 196 0.59 -24.56 11.58
N ALA A 197 0.55 -24.71 12.91
CA ALA A 197 0.35 -23.63 13.88
C ALA A 197 1.65 -22.87 14.25
N ARG A 198 2.79 -23.24 13.65
CA ARG A 198 4.13 -22.75 14.01
C ARG A 198 4.37 -22.82 15.53
N TRP A 199 3.87 -23.89 16.16
CA TRP A 199 3.98 -24.12 17.59
C TRP A 199 5.09 -25.14 17.86
N PRO A 200 6.24 -24.73 18.43
CA PRO A 200 7.26 -25.69 18.86
C PRO A 200 6.71 -26.50 20.04
N VAL A 201 6.45 -27.80 19.84
CA VAL A 201 5.87 -28.67 20.88
C VAL A 201 6.89 -28.82 22.03
N PRO A 202 6.63 -28.27 23.23
CA PRO A 202 7.55 -28.39 24.34
C PRO A 202 7.47 -29.81 24.94
N ARG A 203 8.56 -30.26 25.58
CA ARG A 203 8.59 -31.56 26.27
C ARG A 203 7.69 -31.63 27.50
N THR A 204 7.32 -30.46 28.03
CA THR A 204 6.52 -30.30 29.25
C THR A 204 5.56 -29.14 29.06
N VAL A 205 4.32 -29.30 29.50
CA VAL A 205 3.28 -28.27 29.47
C VAL A 205 2.75 -28.07 30.90
N ALA A 206 2.47 -26.83 31.29
CA ALA A 206 1.77 -26.50 32.51
C ALA A 206 0.43 -25.83 32.15
N VAL A 207 -0.66 -26.28 32.76
CA VAL A 207 -2.00 -25.70 32.56
C VAL A 207 -2.37 -24.91 33.81
N VAL A 208 -2.76 -23.64 33.63
CA VAL A 208 -3.26 -22.78 34.71
C VAL A 208 -4.71 -22.47 34.42
N ALA A 209 -5.61 -22.99 35.26
CA ALA A 209 -7.03 -22.66 35.21
C ALA A 209 -7.30 -21.47 36.15
N LEU A 210 -7.77 -20.35 35.59
CA LEU A 210 -8.21 -19.21 36.38
C LEU A 210 -9.73 -19.31 36.58
N ALA A 211 -10.19 -19.20 37.83
CA ALA A 211 -11.62 -19.09 38.10
C ALA A 211 -12.14 -17.76 37.55
N ALA A 212 -13.23 -17.80 36.76
CA ALA A 212 -13.91 -16.59 36.32
C ALA A 212 -14.38 -15.79 37.54
N ALA A 213 -14.06 -14.49 37.60
CA ALA A 213 -14.58 -13.63 38.65
C ALA A 213 -16.12 -13.63 38.59
N PRO A 214 -16.83 -13.77 39.72
CA PRO A 214 -18.29 -13.74 39.70
C PRO A 214 -18.74 -12.38 39.15
N ASP A 215 -19.64 -12.41 38.16
CA ASP A 215 -20.30 -11.21 37.64
C ASP A 215 -20.89 -10.43 38.81
N ARG A 216 -20.33 -9.24 39.08
CA ARG A 216 -20.94 -8.29 40.02
C ARG A 216 -22.19 -7.73 39.35
N ARG A 217 -23.34 -8.32 39.68
CA ARG A 217 -24.66 -7.71 39.49
C ARG A 217 -24.77 -6.40 40.26
#